data_AF-A0AAV5S1M7-F1
#
_entry.id   AF-A0AAV5S1M7-F1
#
_cell.length_a   1.000
_cell.length_b   1.000
_cell.length_c   1.000
_cell.angle_alpha   90.00
_cell.angle_beta   90.00
_cell.angle_gamma   90.00
#
_symmetry.space_group_name_H-M   'P 1'
#
loop_
_entity.id
_entity.type
_entity.pdbx_description
1 polymer ?
#
loop_
_entity_poly.entity_id
_entity_poly.type
_entity_poly.pdbx_seq_one_letter_code
_entity_poly.pdbx_strand_id
1 'polypeptide(L)'
;MLSRSANLTKAECASLATSTTKALGLAPRVQVRTKRTKAKASGITPQTQRIITQLSVMSARKKQPRMLKLSQEDLVKHQTIQTAWHTYQDIQKHQRQEALKLQFQKTDAAMDLLQRAAPDVYRHANVDEQGKVFPMELRVPTDFPPRKVWYYDYKKE
;
A
#
# COMPACT_ATOMS: atom_id res chain seq x y z
N MET A 1 26.37 -45.21 -9.05
CA MET A 1 27.74 -45.43 -9.56
C MET A 1 28.14 -44.23 -10.40
N LEU A 2 29.30 -43.64 -10.07
CA LEU A 2 30.21 -42.82 -10.90
C LEU A 2 29.56 -41.87 -11.94
N SER A 3 29.51 -40.57 -11.68
CA SER A 3 30.58 -39.61 -12.03
C SER A 3 31.15 -39.79 -13.43
N ARG A 4 31.00 -38.76 -14.27
CA ARG A 4 32.10 -38.26 -15.11
C ARG A 4 31.79 -36.86 -15.64
N SER A 5 32.50 -35.92 -15.06
CA SER A 5 32.80 -34.59 -15.58
C SER A 5 33.52 -34.66 -16.94
N ALA A 6 33.67 -33.46 -17.51
CA ALA A 6 34.85 -33.02 -18.28
C ALA A 6 34.85 -33.43 -19.78
N ASN A 7 35.31 -32.66 -20.76
CA ASN A 7 36.33 -31.61 -20.79
C ASN A 7 36.37 -30.88 -22.16
N LEU A 8 36.84 -29.63 -22.12
CA LEU A 8 37.79 -28.92 -23.01
C LEU A 8 37.91 -29.23 -24.51
N THR A 9 38.03 -28.14 -25.27
CA THR A 9 39.19 -27.76 -26.14
C THR A 9 39.24 -26.22 -26.16
N LYS A 10 40.27 -25.43 -25.84
CA LYS A 10 41.75 -25.44 -25.87
C LYS A 10 42.37 -25.22 -27.26
N ALA A 11 42.76 -23.98 -27.51
CA ALA A 11 43.89 -23.50 -28.32
C ALA A 11 44.14 -22.05 -27.81
N GLU A 12 45.36 -21.55 -27.60
CA GLU A 12 46.57 -21.74 -28.38
C GLU A 12 47.81 -21.21 -27.61
N CYS A 13 48.99 -21.71 -28.05
CA CYS A 13 50.35 -21.17 -27.88
C CYS A 13 50.91 -21.02 -26.44
N ALA A 14 51.82 -21.89 -25.97
CA ALA A 14 53.26 -21.93 -26.32
C ALA A 14 53.90 -20.52 -26.18
N SER A 15 54.91 -20.25 -25.37
CA SER A 15 56.04 -21.11 -25.00
C SER A 15 56.93 -20.42 -23.96
N LEU A 16 57.51 -21.27 -23.10
CA LEU A 16 58.89 -21.26 -22.61
C LEU A 16 59.38 -20.19 -21.61
N ALA A 17 59.72 -20.75 -20.44
CA ALA A 17 60.99 -20.56 -19.74
C ALA A 17 61.12 -19.41 -18.71
N THR A 18 60.86 -19.80 -17.45
CA THR A 18 61.77 -19.67 -16.29
C THR A 18 62.33 -18.27 -15.98
N SER A 19 62.09 -17.68 -14.80
CA SER A 19 62.56 -18.24 -13.53
C SER A 19 62.11 -17.39 -12.34
N THR A 20 61.96 -18.10 -11.23
CA THR A 20 61.47 -17.75 -9.90
C THR A 20 62.28 -16.67 -9.18
N THR A 21 61.60 -15.66 -8.62
CA THR A 21 62.02 -14.99 -7.38
C THR A 21 60.83 -14.92 -6.41
N LYS A 22 60.87 -15.76 -5.37
CA LYS A 22 59.89 -15.79 -4.28
C LYS A 22 60.09 -14.53 -3.43
N ALA A 23 59.20 -13.54 -3.58
CA ALA A 23 58.98 -12.55 -2.53
C ALA A 23 58.15 -13.21 -1.41
N LEU A 24 58.68 -13.17 -0.19
CA LEU A 24 57.99 -13.58 1.04
C LEU A 24 56.74 -12.70 1.20
N GLY A 25 55.58 -13.27 0.85
CA GLY A 25 54.29 -12.61 0.93
C GLY A 25 53.88 -12.33 2.37
N LEU A 26 53.80 -11.05 2.73
CA LEU A 26 52.96 -10.57 3.82
C LEU A 26 51.50 -10.79 3.39
N ALA A 27 50.85 -11.82 3.93
CA ALA A 27 49.43 -12.06 3.67
C ALA A 27 48.60 -10.86 4.17
N PRO A 28 47.67 -10.32 3.35
CA PRO A 28 46.82 -9.23 3.79
C PRO A 28 45.92 -9.73 4.93
N ARG A 29 46.08 -9.12 6.10
CA ARG A 29 45.29 -9.41 7.29
C ARG A 29 43.85 -8.95 7.02
N VAL A 30 42.99 -9.86 6.57
CA VAL A 30 41.56 -9.59 6.37
C VAL A 30 40.97 -9.25 7.74
N GLN A 31 40.70 -7.96 7.97
CA GLN A 31 39.93 -7.53 9.13
C GLN A 31 38.48 -7.95 8.93
N VAL A 32 38.16 -9.19 9.31
CA VAL A 32 36.77 -9.59 9.49
C VAL A 32 36.22 -8.75 10.63
N ARG A 33 35.22 -7.90 10.33
CA ARG A 33 34.46 -7.16 11.33
C ARG A 33 33.70 -8.17 12.19
N THR A 34 34.36 -8.74 13.20
CA THR A 34 33.67 -9.45 14.26
C THR A 34 32.81 -8.43 14.99
N LYS A 35 31.50 -8.55 14.80
CA LYS A 35 30.52 -7.75 15.54
C LYS A 35 30.72 -8.10 17.01
N ARG A 36 31.31 -7.17 17.76
CA ARG A 36 31.45 -7.22 19.21
C ARG A 36 30.04 -7.21 19.83
N THR A 37 29.34 -8.34 19.82
CA THR A 37 28.19 -8.52 20.69
C THR A 37 28.76 -8.84 22.06
N LYS A 38 28.79 -7.83 22.94
CA LYS A 38 28.89 -8.08 24.38
C LYS A 38 27.70 -8.98 24.77
N ALA A 39 27.88 -10.29 24.77
CA ALA A 39 26.91 -11.28 25.23
C ALA A 39 26.83 -11.32 26.77
N LYS A 40 26.87 -10.14 27.41
CA LYS A 40 26.81 -9.97 28.87
C LYS A 40 26.04 -8.69 29.21
N ALA A 41 24.78 -8.57 28.78
CA ALA A 41 23.93 -7.46 29.21
C ALA A 41 22.45 -7.80 29.42
N SER A 42 21.89 -8.86 28.83
CA SER A 42 20.55 -9.33 29.20
C SER A 42 20.40 -10.81 28.90
N GLY A 43 20.05 -11.63 29.89
CA GLY A 43 19.83 -13.08 29.77
C GLY A 43 18.58 -13.46 28.96
N ILE A 44 18.37 -12.82 27.81
CA ILE A 44 17.16 -12.92 27.00
C ILE A 44 17.50 -13.56 25.66
N THR A 45 16.72 -14.57 25.25
CA THR A 45 16.87 -15.25 23.96
C THR A 45 16.70 -14.27 22.78
N PRO A 46 17.37 -14.49 21.64
CA PRO A 46 17.26 -13.59 20.48
C PRO A 46 15.83 -13.50 19.90
N GLN A 47 15.02 -14.56 20.04
CA GLN A 47 13.60 -14.52 19.65
C GLN A 47 12.79 -13.62 20.58
N THR A 48 13.00 -13.73 21.89
CA THR A 48 12.37 -12.84 22.87
C THR A 48 12.82 -11.39 22.66
N GLN A 49 14.07 -11.14 22.28
CA GLN A 49 14.53 -9.79 21.91
C GLN A 49 13.76 -9.23 20.70
N ARG A 50 13.45 -10.05 19.67
CA ARG A 50 12.62 -9.61 18.53
C ARG A 50 11.22 -9.22 18.97
N ILE A 51 10.60 -10.03 19.83
CA ILE A 51 9.27 -9.72 20.39
C ILE A 51 9.34 -8.42 21.20
N ILE A 52 10.35 -8.24 22.04
CA ILE A 52 10.56 -7.00 22.80
C ILE A 52 10.75 -5.81 21.85
N THR A 53 11.45 -5.98 20.71
CA THR A 53 11.57 -4.90 19.74
C THR A 53 10.26 -4.58 19.02
N GLN A 54 9.46 -5.58 18.65
CA GLN A 54 8.13 -5.39 18.05
C GLN A 54 7.18 -4.68 19.05
N LEU A 55 7.15 -5.14 20.30
CA LEU A 55 6.42 -4.50 21.38
C LEU A 55 6.92 -3.09 21.64
N SER A 56 8.23 -2.88 21.58
CA SER A 56 8.81 -1.55 21.66
C SER A 56 8.30 -0.70 20.51
N VAL A 57 8.34 -1.16 19.24
CA VAL A 57 7.83 -0.41 18.07
C VAL A 57 6.39 0.07 18.28
N MET A 58 5.51 -0.79 18.80
CA MET A 58 4.12 -0.44 19.11
C MET A 58 3.99 0.48 20.33
N SER A 59 4.92 0.42 21.28
CA SER A 59 4.90 1.22 22.50
C SER A 59 5.25 2.68 22.24
N ALA A 60 4.42 3.59 22.76
CA ALA A 60 4.65 5.05 22.76
C ALA A 60 5.86 5.50 23.61
N ARG A 61 6.43 4.59 24.41
CA ARG A 61 7.56 4.88 25.31
C ARG A 61 8.76 5.42 24.53
N LYS A 62 9.17 6.65 24.85
CA LYS A 62 10.27 7.40 24.22
C LYS A 62 10.10 7.69 22.71
N LYS A 63 8.89 7.49 22.16
CA LYS A 63 8.57 7.76 20.74
C LYS A 63 7.61 8.94 20.55
N GLN A 64 6.78 9.23 21.56
CA GLN A 64 5.93 10.42 21.50
C GLN A 64 6.77 11.70 21.64
N PRO A 65 6.58 12.70 20.77
CA PRO A 65 7.20 14.00 20.95
C PRO A 65 6.59 14.72 22.16
N ARG A 66 7.19 15.86 22.55
CA ARG A 66 6.56 16.74 23.53
C ARG A 66 5.29 17.33 22.93
N MET A 67 4.28 17.52 23.78
CA MET A 67 3.00 18.12 23.38
C MET A 67 3.21 19.51 22.80
N LEU A 68 2.54 19.79 21.68
CA LEU A 68 2.59 21.09 21.02
C LEU A 68 1.92 22.14 21.92
N LYS A 69 2.64 23.22 22.21
CA LYS A 69 2.12 24.38 22.94
C LYS A 69 1.92 25.51 21.95
N LEU A 70 0.68 25.97 21.81
CA LEU A 70 0.32 27.09 20.94
C LEU A 70 0.21 28.37 21.77
N SER A 71 0.46 29.51 21.12
CA SER A 71 0.09 30.81 21.68
C SER A 71 -1.44 30.92 21.72
N GLN A 72 -1.98 31.85 22.52
CA GLN A 72 -3.43 32.07 22.56
C GLN A 72 -3.98 32.49 21.19
N GLU A 73 -3.24 33.31 20.46
CA GLU A 73 -3.62 33.74 19.10
C GLU A 73 -3.66 32.56 18.13
N ASP A 74 -2.64 31.70 18.16
CA ASP A 74 -2.59 30.53 17.26
C ASP A 74 -3.64 29.48 17.63
N LEU A 75 -4.00 29.36 18.91
CA LEU A 75 -5.11 28.53 19.35
C LEU A 75 -6.43 29.02 18.74
N VAL A 76 -6.68 30.33 18.78
CA VAL A 76 -7.89 30.94 18.18
C VAL A 76 -7.89 30.73 16.66
N LYS A 77 -6.75 30.93 15.98
CA LYS A 77 -6.63 30.65 14.54
C LYS A 77 -6.92 29.17 14.23
N HIS A 78 -6.36 28.26 15.00
CA HIS A 78 -6.59 26.82 14.84
C HIS A 78 -8.07 26.47 15.00
N GLN A 79 -8.72 26.97 16.05
CA GLN A 79 -10.15 26.77 16.30
C GLN A 79 -10.99 27.30 15.13
N THR A 80 -10.66 28.48 14.63
CA THR A 80 -11.37 29.10 13.49
C THR A 80 -11.24 28.27 12.22
N ILE A 81 -10.05 27.72 11.93
CA ILE A 81 -9.84 26.83 10.78
C ILE A 81 -10.66 25.54 10.94
N GLN A 82 -10.69 24.96 12.13
CA GLN A 82 -11.46 23.74 12.41
C GLN A 82 -12.97 23.98 12.26
N THR A 83 -13.50 25.07 12.82
CA THR A 83 -14.93 25.41 12.70
C THR A 83 -15.34 25.69 11.26
N ALA A 84 -14.50 26.42 10.51
CA ALA A 84 -14.73 26.65 9.08
C ALA A 84 -14.71 25.33 8.28
N TRP A 85 -13.77 24.43 8.58
CA TRP A 85 -13.72 23.11 7.95
C TRP A 85 -14.95 22.26 8.26
N HIS A 86 -15.39 22.21 9.51
CA HIS A 86 -16.61 21.49 9.89
C HIS A 86 -17.83 22.05 9.17
N THR A 87 -17.99 23.37 9.14
CA THR A 87 -19.08 24.05 8.42
C THR A 87 -19.06 23.67 6.93
N TYR A 88 -17.88 23.67 6.31
CA TYR A 88 -17.72 23.24 4.91
C TYR A 88 -18.14 21.78 4.71
N GLN A 89 -17.71 20.87 5.58
CA GLN A 89 -18.08 19.45 5.51
C GLN A 89 -19.58 19.23 5.67
N ASP A 90 -20.23 19.98 6.54
CA ASP A 90 -21.68 19.93 6.74
C ASP A 90 -22.43 20.38 5.49
N ILE A 91 -21.98 21.47 4.84
CA ILE A 91 -22.53 21.92 3.55
C ILE A 91 -22.39 20.83 2.49
N GLN A 92 -21.20 20.22 2.36
CA GLN A 92 -20.95 19.16 1.38
C GLN A 92 -21.82 17.92 1.65
N LYS A 93 -22.03 17.57 2.93
CA LYS A 93 -22.93 16.48 3.33
C LYS A 93 -24.38 16.81 2.98
N HIS A 94 -24.83 18.03 3.26
CA HIS A 94 -26.18 18.48 2.93
C HIS A 94 -26.45 18.40 1.43
N GLN A 95 -25.53 18.91 0.60
CA GLN A 95 -25.64 18.85 -0.85
C GLN A 95 -25.76 17.41 -1.39
N ARG A 96 -24.95 16.48 -0.86
CA ARG A 96 -25.08 15.05 -1.22
C ARG A 96 -26.43 14.47 -0.81
N GLN A 97 -26.92 14.82 0.38
CA GLN A 97 -28.21 14.34 0.87
C GLN A 97 -29.39 14.89 0.06
N GLU A 98 -29.34 16.16 -0.32
CA GLU A 98 -30.33 16.79 -1.22
C GLU A 98 -30.33 16.14 -2.60
N ALA A 99 -29.14 15.87 -3.16
CA ALA A 99 -29.02 15.18 -4.43
C ALA A 99 -29.63 13.77 -4.38
N LEU A 100 -29.35 13.00 -3.32
CA LEU A 100 -29.95 11.68 -3.11
C LEU A 100 -31.47 11.74 -2.94
N LYS A 101 -31.97 12.73 -2.19
CA LYS A 101 -33.42 12.97 -2.03
C LYS A 101 -34.08 13.27 -3.38
N LEU A 102 -33.46 14.12 -4.19
CA LEU A 102 -33.96 14.47 -5.51
C LEU A 102 -33.95 13.25 -6.46
N GLN A 103 -32.88 12.45 -6.43
CA GLN A 103 -32.80 11.20 -7.19
C GLN A 103 -33.95 10.27 -6.83
N PHE A 104 -34.19 10.07 -5.52
CA PHE A 104 -35.30 9.25 -5.04
C PHE A 104 -36.67 9.77 -5.53
N GLN A 105 -36.94 11.07 -5.36
CA GLN A 105 -38.20 11.69 -5.82
C GLN A 105 -38.44 11.51 -7.33
N LYS A 106 -37.37 11.65 -8.13
CA LYS A 106 -37.45 11.44 -9.58
C LYS A 106 -37.72 9.98 -9.92
N THR A 107 -37.06 9.04 -9.24
CA THR A 107 -37.29 7.60 -9.44
C THR A 107 -38.72 7.22 -9.06
N ASP A 108 -39.23 7.74 -7.95
CA ASP A 108 -40.61 7.51 -7.47
C ASP A 108 -41.64 8.02 -8.48
N ALA A 109 -41.52 9.27 -8.93
CA ALA A 109 -42.39 9.85 -9.95
C ALA A 109 -42.33 9.09 -11.29
N ALA A 110 -41.15 8.58 -11.66
CA ALA A 110 -40.99 7.77 -12.87
C ALA A 110 -41.68 6.40 -12.73
N MET A 111 -41.61 5.78 -11.56
CA MET A 111 -42.28 4.51 -11.29
C MET A 111 -43.81 4.66 -11.27
N ASP A 112 -44.33 5.74 -10.69
CA ASP A 112 -45.75 6.11 -10.77
C ASP A 112 -46.24 6.25 -12.20
N LEU A 113 -45.45 6.93 -13.06
CA LEU A 113 -45.76 7.07 -14.48
C LEU A 113 -45.75 5.71 -15.18
N LEU A 114 -44.71 4.90 -14.93
CA LEU A 114 -44.56 3.59 -15.54
C LEU A 114 -45.72 2.66 -15.19
N GLN A 115 -46.19 2.70 -13.94
CA GLN A 115 -47.34 1.91 -13.49
C GLN A 115 -48.62 2.27 -14.25
N ARG A 116 -48.83 3.56 -14.55
CA ARG A 116 -50.00 4.03 -15.31
C ARG A 116 -49.90 3.72 -16.80
N ALA A 117 -48.72 3.83 -17.38
CA ALA A 117 -48.50 3.67 -18.82
C ALA A 117 -48.32 2.21 -19.26
N ALA A 118 -47.51 1.44 -18.54
CA ALA A 118 -47.14 0.06 -18.89
C ALA A 118 -46.96 -0.82 -17.62
N PRO A 119 -48.05 -1.41 -17.11
CA PRO A 119 -48.02 -2.20 -15.88
C PRO A 119 -47.08 -3.42 -15.93
N ASP A 120 -46.89 -4.03 -17.11
CA ASP A 120 -46.01 -5.20 -17.25
C ASP A 120 -44.54 -4.84 -17.06
N VAL A 121 -44.09 -3.70 -17.62
CA VAL A 121 -42.71 -3.22 -17.43
C VAL A 121 -42.47 -2.80 -15.98
N TYR A 122 -43.48 -2.21 -15.33
CA TYR A 122 -43.43 -1.89 -13.90
C TYR A 122 -43.20 -3.14 -13.04
N ARG A 123 -43.91 -4.26 -13.33
CA ARG A 123 -43.71 -5.53 -12.62
C ARG A 123 -42.27 -6.04 -12.74
N HIS A 124 -41.68 -5.94 -13.92
CA HIS A 124 -40.29 -6.35 -14.15
C HIS A 124 -39.27 -5.43 -13.48
N ALA A 125 -39.54 -4.12 -13.45
CA ALA A 125 -38.66 -3.15 -12.81
C ALA A 125 -38.69 -3.21 -11.27
N ASN A 126 -39.82 -3.59 -10.68
CA ASN A 126 -40.02 -3.69 -9.23
C ASN A 126 -39.63 -5.07 -8.66
N VAL A 127 -38.85 -5.87 -9.38
CA VAL A 127 -38.31 -7.14 -8.88
C VAL A 127 -37.15 -6.87 -7.94
N ASP A 128 -37.11 -7.57 -6.81
CA ASP A 128 -36.02 -7.48 -5.84
C ASP A 128 -34.68 -7.92 -6.46
N GLU A 129 -33.71 -7.02 -6.50
CA GLU A 129 -32.36 -7.28 -7.02
C GLU A 129 -31.44 -7.94 -5.95
N GLN A 130 -31.96 -8.90 -5.20
CA GLN A 130 -31.17 -9.59 -4.17
C GLN A 130 -29.99 -10.33 -4.80
N GLY A 131 -28.78 -10.08 -4.28
CA GLY A 131 -27.54 -10.68 -4.77
C GLY A 131 -26.87 -9.92 -5.92
N LYS A 132 -27.41 -8.78 -6.36
CA LYS A 132 -26.73 -7.91 -7.33
C LYS A 132 -25.50 -7.27 -6.68
N VAL A 133 -24.34 -7.48 -7.29
CA VAL A 133 -23.06 -6.92 -6.85
C VAL A 133 -22.55 -5.89 -7.87
N PHE A 134 -21.75 -4.94 -7.40
CA PHE A 134 -21.03 -4.07 -8.32
C PHE A 134 -20.00 -4.89 -9.10
N PRO A 135 -19.86 -4.67 -10.42
CA PRO A 135 -18.86 -5.35 -11.22
C PRO A 135 -17.45 -4.93 -10.80
N MET A 136 -16.50 -5.87 -10.84
CA MET A 136 -15.10 -5.63 -10.44
C MET A 136 -14.39 -4.60 -11.33
N GLU A 137 -14.90 -4.38 -12.53
CA GLU A 137 -14.37 -3.38 -13.47
C GLU A 137 -14.64 -1.94 -13.01
N LEU A 138 -15.67 -1.73 -12.17
CA LEU A 138 -15.98 -0.42 -11.59
C LEU A 138 -14.99 -0.11 -10.46
N ARG A 139 -13.84 0.46 -10.84
CA ARG A 139 -12.74 0.75 -9.91
C ARG A 139 -12.95 2.04 -9.13
N VAL A 140 -12.36 2.09 -7.92
CA VAL A 140 -12.25 3.31 -7.14
C VAL A 140 -11.30 4.29 -7.86
N PRO A 141 -11.65 5.59 -7.96
CA PRO A 141 -10.78 6.59 -8.56
C PRO A 141 -9.38 6.65 -7.91
N THR A 142 -8.34 6.78 -8.73
CA THR A 142 -6.94 6.92 -8.30
C THR A 142 -6.44 8.36 -8.46
N ASP A 143 -5.42 8.74 -7.69
CA ASP A 143 -4.83 10.10 -7.73
C ASP A 143 -4.21 10.42 -9.12
N PHE A 144 -3.51 9.45 -9.70
CA PHE A 144 -2.96 9.55 -11.06
C PHE A 144 -3.61 8.54 -12.00
N PRO A 145 -3.81 8.88 -13.28
CA PRO A 145 -4.39 7.95 -14.23
C PRO A 145 -3.41 6.81 -14.57
N PRO A 146 -3.92 5.61 -14.91
CA PRO A 146 -3.10 4.52 -15.45
C PRO A 146 -2.58 4.85 -16.86
N ARG A 147 -1.57 4.10 -17.33
CA ARG A 147 -1.00 4.27 -18.69
C ARG A 147 -2.04 4.14 -19.81
N LYS A 148 -3.05 3.28 -19.61
CA LYS A 148 -4.22 3.15 -20.48
C LYS A 148 -5.44 3.59 -19.67
N VAL A 149 -5.97 4.77 -19.97
CA VAL A 149 -7.09 5.38 -19.23
C VAL A 149 -8.39 4.60 -19.45
N TRP A 150 -8.62 4.16 -20.67
CA TRP A 150 -9.84 3.46 -21.07
C TRP A 150 -9.51 2.26 -21.94
N TYR A 151 -10.25 1.17 -21.75
CA TYR A 151 -10.12 -0.05 -22.55
C TYR A 151 -11.30 -0.12 -23.52
N TYR A 152 -11.03 -0.01 -24.81
CA TYR A 152 -12.06 -0.14 -25.85
C TYR A 152 -12.35 -1.62 -26.18
N ASP A 153 -11.37 -2.49 -25.97
CA ASP A 153 -11.43 -3.90 -26.33
C ASP A 153 -11.96 -4.74 -25.15
N TYR A 154 -13.26 -4.66 -24.87
CA TYR A 154 -13.91 -5.49 -23.85
C TYR A 154 -14.59 -6.71 -24.48
N LYS A 155 -14.61 -7.83 -23.75
CA LYS A 155 -15.40 -9.00 -24.13
C LYS A 155 -16.75 -8.92 -23.43
N LYS A 156 -17.83 -9.09 -24.19
CA LYS A 156 -19.18 -9.20 -23.65
C LYS A 156 -19.37 -10.63 -23.18
N GLU A 157 -19.30 -10.86 -21.87
CA GLU A 157 -19.75 -12.13 -21.27
C GLU A 157 -21.29 -12.26 -21.33
#